data_AF-A0A8H8C0N5-F1
#
_entry.id   AF-A0A8H8C0N5-F1
#
_cell.length_a   1.000
_cell.length_b   1.000
_cell.length_c   1.000
_cell.angle_alpha   90.00
_cell.angle_beta   90.00
_cell.angle_gamma   90.00
#
_symmetry.space_group_name_H-M   'P 1'
#
loop_
_entity.id
_entity.type
_entity.pdbx_description
1 polymer ?
#
loop_
_entity_poly.entity_id
_entity_poly.type
_entity_poly.pdbx_seq_one_letter_code
_entity_poly.pdbx_strand_id
1 'polypeptide(L)'
;MNQIPATPYRPKNDRVEWCRSKSIHITVWGSLTIDRATQYNVASDHVAQKIASSVNITPVQLVLSWAIERHERYPEKLTRGEASIQSCR
;
A
#
# COMPACT_ATOMS: atom_id res chain seq x y z
N MET A 1 5.63 5.49 15.15
CA MET A 1 4.77 5.11 14.01
C MET A 1 4.98 6.13 12.90
N ASN A 2 5.17 5.70 11.65
CA ASN A 2 5.40 6.55 10.48
C ASN A 2 4.44 6.18 9.33
N GLN A 3 3.73 7.17 8.79
CA GLN A 3 2.80 6.97 7.68
C GLN A 3 3.47 7.33 6.35
N ILE A 4 3.55 6.39 5.40
CA ILE A 4 4.25 6.61 4.14
C ILE A 4 3.36 6.28 2.93
N PRO A 5 3.41 7.08 1.84
CA PRO A 5 2.78 6.67 0.60
C PRO A 5 3.63 5.58 -0.04
N ALA A 6 3.04 4.40 -0.23
CA ALA A 6 3.67 3.33 -0.99
C ALA A 6 2.64 2.58 -1.83
N THR A 7 3.06 2.23 -3.03
CA THR A 7 2.31 1.43 -4.00
C THR A 7 3.25 0.35 -4.55
N PRO A 8 2.74 -0.69 -5.23
CA PRO A 8 3.60 -1.66 -5.89
C PRO A 8 4.62 -1.04 -6.86
N TYR A 9 4.28 0.10 -7.48
CA TYR A 9 5.17 0.84 -8.38
C TYR A 9 6.21 1.71 -7.66
N ARG A 10 5.90 2.13 -6.43
CA ARG A 10 6.77 2.96 -5.59
C ARG A 10 6.81 2.37 -4.17
N PRO A 11 7.52 1.25 -3.99
CA PRO A 11 7.47 0.48 -2.73
C PRO A 11 8.21 1.17 -1.57
N LYS A 12 9.07 2.16 -1.85
CA LYS A 12 9.85 2.91 -0.85
C LYS A 12 10.73 2.02 0.05
N ASN A 13 11.35 0.98 -0.52
CA ASN A 13 12.15 -0.02 0.19
C ASN A 13 13.16 0.58 1.18
N ASP A 14 13.96 1.56 0.76
CA ASP A 14 14.98 2.17 1.62
C ASP A 14 14.39 2.82 2.88
N ARG A 15 13.23 3.49 2.74
CA ARG A 15 12.52 4.10 3.88
C ARG A 15 11.92 3.04 4.79
N VAL A 16 11.40 1.96 4.19
CA VAL A 16 10.85 0.82 4.93
C VAL A 16 11.93 0.15 5.76
N GLU A 17 13.08 -0.12 5.16
CA GLU A 17 14.22 -0.74 5.82
C GLU A 17 14.81 0.15 6.92
N TRP A 18 14.94 1.45 6.66
CA TRP A 18 15.35 2.42 7.67
C TRP A 18 14.38 2.44 8.87
N CYS A 19 13.06 2.50 8.63
CA CYS A 19 12.08 2.46 9.71
C CYS A 19 12.14 1.14 10.49
N ARG A 20 12.32 -0.01 9.83
CA ARG A 20 12.51 -1.32 10.48
C ARG A 20 13.75 -1.36 11.36
N SER A 21 14.88 -0.82 10.89
CA SER A 21 16.12 -0.73 11.68
C SER A 21 15.99 0.11 12.95
N LYS A 22 14.98 0.98 13.01
CA LYS A 22 14.68 1.88 14.13
C LYS A 22 13.49 1.40 14.96
N SER A 23 12.97 0.21 14.70
CA SER A 23 11.73 -0.31 15.33
C SER A 23 10.54 0.66 15.20
N ILE A 24 10.47 1.39 14.09
CA ILE A 24 9.38 2.33 13.81
C ILE A 24 8.29 1.59 13.04
N HIS A 25 7.12 1.44 13.67
CA HIS A 25 5.92 0.92 13.00
C HIS A 25 5.56 1.73 11.76
N ILE A 26 5.38 1.05 10.63
CA ILE A 26 5.06 1.67 9.35
C ILE A 26 3.58 1.49 9.05
N THR A 27 2.97 2.52 8.50
CA THR A 27 1.58 2.50 8.07
C THR A 27 1.48 3.05 6.66
N VAL A 28 1.12 2.20 5.69
CA VAL A 28 1.24 2.55 4.28
C VAL A 28 -0.07 3.00 3.69
N TRP A 29 -0.17 4.27 3.30
CA TRP A 29 -1.39 4.79 2.68
C TRP A 29 -1.28 4.83 1.15
N GLY A 30 -2.44 4.80 0.50
CA GLY A 30 -2.54 5.02 -0.94
C GLY A 30 -2.15 3.83 -1.82
N SER A 31 -2.07 2.61 -1.30
CA SER A 31 -1.65 1.47 -2.14
C SER A 31 -2.63 1.14 -3.26
N LEU A 32 -3.92 1.46 -3.09
CA LEU A 32 -4.94 1.37 -4.14
C LEU A 32 -5.14 2.67 -4.94
N THR A 33 -4.38 3.74 -4.63
CA THR A 33 -4.56 5.01 -5.33
C THR A 33 -3.89 4.99 -6.70
N ILE A 34 -4.46 5.76 -7.62
CA ILE A 34 -3.84 6.02 -8.92
C ILE A 34 -2.58 6.86 -8.69
N ASP A 35 -1.46 6.40 -9.23
CA ASP A 35 -0.25 7.21 -9.28
C ASP A 35 -0.51 8.43 -10.16
N ARG A 36 -0.65 9.62 -9.56
CA ARG A 36 -1.01 10.83 -10.32
C ARG A 36 0.02 11.23 -11.37
N ALA A 37 1.28 10.87 -11.18
CA ALA A 37 2.35 11.24 -12.11
C ALA A 37 2.38 10.33 -13.33
N THR A 38 2.07 9.05 -13.16
CA THR A 38 2.12 8.06 -14.25
C THR A 38 0.74 7.59 -14.73
N GLN A 39 -0.34 8.02 -14.04
CA GLN A 39 -1.71 7.54 -14.21
C GLN A 39 -1.86 6.01 -14.06
N TYR A 40 -0.90 5.34 -13.41
CA TYR A 40 -0.98 3.90 -13.18
C TYR A 40 -1.95 3.60 -12.05
N ASN A 41 -2.93 2.75 -12.35
CA ASN A 41 -3.88 2.24 -11.40
C ASN A 41 -3.69 0.74 -11.25
N VAL A 42 -3.38 0.29 -10.03
CA VAL A 42 -3.09 -1.12 -9.78
C VAL A 42 -4.31 -2.02 -10.01
N ALA A 43 -5.53 -1.47 -9.87
CA ALA A 43 -6.75 -2.22 -10.17
C ALA A 43 -6.92 -2.52 -11.68
N SER A 44 -6.37 -1.67 -12.55
CA SER A 44 -6.42 -1.83 -14.01
C SER A 44 -5.11 -2.34 -14.62
N ASP A 45 -4.12 -2.67 -13.80
CA ASP A 45 -2.83 -3.16 -14.26
C ASP A 45 -2.94 -4.59 -14.78
N HIS A 46 -2.54 -4.81 -16.03
CA HIS A 46 -2.65 -6.12 -16.67
C HIS A 46 -1.82 -7.21 -15.99
N VAL A 47 -0.68 -6.87 -15.39
CA VAL A 47 0.15 -7.82 -14.65
C VAL A 47 -0.54 -8.17 -13.33
N ALA A 48 -1.04 -7.18 -12.60
CA ALA A 48 -1.80 -7.39 -11.37
C ALA A 48 -3.06 -8.23 -11.63
N GLN A 49 -3.79 -7.96 -12.71
CA GLN A 49 -4.95 -8.75 -13.14
C GLN A 49 -4.56 -10.19 -13.45
N LYS A 50 -3.50 -10.41 -14.23
CA LYS A 50 -3.03 -11.76 -14.57
C LYS A 50 -2.65 -12.57 -13.32
N ILE A 51 -1.92 -11.96 -12.39
CA ILE A 51 -1.55 -12.61 -11.13
C ILE A 51 -2.80 -12.89 -10.30
N ALA A 52 -3.69 -11.90 -10.13
CA ALA A 52 -4.91 -12.05 -9.35
C ALA A 52 -5.83 -13.14 -9.91
N SER A 53 -5.97 -13.24 -11.23
CA SER A 53 -6.71 -14.34 -11.88
C SER A 53 -6.06 -15.70 -11.66
N SER A 54 -4.72 -15.80 -11.63
CA SER A 54 -4.04 -17.09 -11.40
C SER A 54 -4.28 -17.67 -10.01
N VAL A 55 -4.62 -16.81 -9.03
CA VAL A 55 -4.89 -17.20 -7.63
C VAL A 55 -6.34 -16.96 -7.23
N ASN A 56 -7.24 -16.68 -8.18
CA ASN A 56 -8.67 -16.47 -7.97
C ASN A 56 -9.02 -15.38 -6.93
N ILE A 57 -8.31 -14.24 -6.97
CA ILE A 57 -8.60 -13.05 -6.16
C ILE A 57 -8.76 -11.82 -7.06
N THR A 58 -9.22 -10.71 -6.47
CA THR A 58 -9.25 -9.41 -7.17
C THR A 58 -7.88 -8.72 -7.14
N PRO A 59 -7.55 -7.87 -8.12
CA PRO A 59 -6.33 -7.07 -8.11
C PRO A 59 -6.20 -6.21 -6.84
N VAL A 60 -7.32 -5.71 -6.32
CA VAL A 60 -7.36 -4.98 -5.05
C VAL A 60 -6.88 -5.86 -3.89
N GLN A 61 -7.43 -7.08 -3.74
CA GLN A 61 -6.99 -8.01 -2.70
C GLN A 61 -5.52 -8.41 -2.84
N LEU A 62 -5.02 -8.54 -4.06
CA LEU A 62 -3.61 -8.79 -4.32
C LEU A 62 -2.73 -7.65 -3.78
N VAL A 63 -3.12 -6.40 -4.04
CA VAL A 63 -2.35 -5.22 -3.58
C VAL A 63 -2.42 -5.03 -2.07
N LEU A 64 -3.59 -5.29 -1.48
CA LEU A 64 -3.74 -5.32 -0.02
C LEU A 64 -2.81 -6.36 0.60
N SER A 65 -2.75 -7.55 0.02
CA SER A 65 -1.87 -8.63 0.48
C SER A 65 -0.40 -8.22 0.35
N TRP A 66 -0.01 -7.62 -0.77
CA TRP A 66 1.32 -7.06 -0.98
C TRP A 66 1.69 -6.01 0.08
N ALA A 67 0.75 -5.12 0.43
CA ALA A 67 0.97 -4.07 1.41
C ALA A 67 1.12 -4.64 2.84
N ILE A 68 0.31 -5.63 3.20
CA ILE A 68 0.38 -6.28 4.52
C ILE A 68 1.66 -7.11 4.67
N GLU A 69 2.07 -7.84 3.63
CA GLU A 69 3.29 -8.65 3.68
C GLU A 69 4.55 -7.78 3.91
N ARG A 70 4.56 -6.58 3.31
CA ARG A 70 5.71 -5.67 3.36
C ARG A 70 5.65 -4.65 4.49
N HIS A 71 4.48 -4.42 5.05
CA HIS A 71 4.27 -3.37 6.05
C HIS A 71 3.39 -3.90 7.17
N GLU A 72 3.79 -3.62 8.42
CA GLU A 72 3.08 -4.12 9.60
C GLU A 72 1.63 -3.65 9.69
N ARG A 73 1.26 -2.53 9.05
CA ARG A 73 -0.10 -2.00 9.09
C ARG A 73 -0.50 -1.28 7.81
N TYR A 74 -1.73 -1.54 7.37
CA TYR A 74 -2.34 -0.89 6.23
C TYR A 74 -3.56 -0.06 6.66
N PRO A 75 -3.56 1.28 6.51
CA PRO A 75 -4.62 2.21 6.92
C PRO A 75 -5.55 2.54 5.75
N GLU A 76 -6.10 1.56 5.04
CA GLU A 76 -7.15 1.90 4.08
C GLU A 76 -8.50 1.92 4.75
N LYS A 77 -9.16 3.08 4.66
CA LYS A 77 -10.55 3.23 5.05
C LYS A 77 -11.42 2.51 4.01
N LEU A 78 -11.68 1.22 4.24
CA LEU A 78 -12.89 0.57 3.75
C LEU A 78 -14.07 1.28 4.45
N THR A 79 -14.64 2.34 3.85
CA THR A 79 -15.58 3.27 4.50
C THR A 79 -16.75 2.52 5.19
N ARG A 80 -17.09 2.78 6.46
CA ARG A 80 -17.81 3.95 6.96
C ARG A 80 -17.55 4.12 8.48
N GLY A 81 -16.87 5.19 8.87
CA GLY A 81 -16.64 5.54 10.28
C GLY A 81 -15.17 5.86 10.58
N GLU A 82 -14.91 7.16 10.78
CA GLU A 82 -13.89 7.75 11.66
C GLU A 82 -12.51 7.10 11.81
N ALA A 83 -11.48 7.89 11.48
CA ALA A 83 -10.24 7.95 12.25
C ALA A 83 -9.37 9.04 11.63
N SER A 84 -9.29 10.18 12.32
CA SER A 84 -8.22 11.15 12.21
C SER A 84 -6.94 10.53 12.78
N ILE A 85 -5.74 10.86 12.29
CA ILE A 85 -4.49 10.93 13.09
C ILE A 85 -3.37 11.57 12.25
N GLN A 86 -2.62 12.45 12.92
CA GLN A 86 -1.56 13.34 12.46
C GLN A 86 -0.48 12.74 11.54
N SER A 87 -0.08 13.58 10.59
CA SER A 87 1.11 13.48 9.75
C SER A 87 2.34 13.94 10.54
N CYS A 88 3.38 13.11 10.62
CA CYS A 88 4.72 13.56 11.00
C CYS A 88 5.41 14.10 9.75
N ARG A 89 5.70 15.41 9.76
CA ARG A 89 6.53 16.11 8.79
C ARG A 89 7.97 15.61 8.83
#